data_AF-A0A940WFT2-F1
#
_entry.id   AF-A0A940WFT2-F1
#
_cell.length_a   1.000
_cell.length_b   1.000
_cell.length_c   1.000
_cell.angle_alpha   90.00
_cell.angle_beta   90.00
_cell.angle_gamma   90.00
#
_symmetry.space_group_name_H-M   'P 1'
#
loop_
_entity.id
_entity.type
_entity.pdbx_description
1 polymer ?
#
loop_
_entity_poly.entity_id
_entity_poly.type
_entity_poly.pdbx_seq_one_letter_code
_entity_poly.pdbx_strand_id
1 'polypeptide(L)'
;MERFWERVRAQAMSGEGIGREDALAILSLRNDALWRLLDVTEAVRRRFKGDGVRLCSIVNAKSGLCSEDCSFCAQSSRSGAGIGRYPLLSGEEIFREAAGAKERGAREFSIVASGLAMRNREELTRVGDAVERIRTELGLETCVSLGTLPPSDVEYLLSRGLRSVHHNLETSRSFFPKVCTTHDYEEDVAAVRA
;
A
#
# COMPACT_ATOMS: atom_id res chain seq x y z
N MET A 1 1.20 -3.04 35.81
CA MET A 1 0.75 -3.12 34.40
C MET A 1 -0.57 -2.40 34.16
N GLU A 2 -1.53 -2.39 35.10
CA GLU A 2 -2.84 -1.76 34.83
C GLU A 2 -2.75 -0.28 34.44
N ARG A 3 -1.99 0.52 35.20
CA ARG A 3 -1.74 1.94 34.88
C ARG A 3 -1.13 2.17 33.49
N PHE A 4 -0.35 1.22 32.98
CA PHE A 4 0.21 1.29 31.63
C PHE A 4 -0.91 1.14 30.59
N TRP A 5 -1.78 0.15 30.76
CA TRP A 5 -2.92 -0.07 29.87
C TRP A 5 -3.94 1.08 29.91
N GLU A 6 -4.24 1.60 31.08
CA GLU A 6 -5.12 2.77 31.24
C GLU A 6 -4.56 3.99 30.49
N ARG A 7 -3.26 4.28 30.66
CA ARG A 7 -2.59 5.38 29.95
C ARG A 7 -2.61 5.18 28.44
N VAL A 8 -2.12 4.03 27.96
CA VAL A 8 -2.04 3.71 26.52
C VAL A 8 -3.42 3.80 25.87
N ARG A 9 -4.45 3.24 26.53
CA ARG A 9 -5.82 3.31 26.03
C ARG A 9 -6.34 4.74 26.00
N ALA A 10 -6.18 5.51 27.07
CA ALA A 10 -6.66 6.89 27.13
C ALA A 10 -6.02 7.76 26.03
N GLN A 11 -4.70 7.63 25.81
CA GLN A 11 -3.99 8.32 24.75
C GLN A 11 -4.43 7.87 23.36
N ALA A 12 -4.47 6.56 23.09
CA ALA A 12 -4.89 6.07 21.79
C ALA A 12 -6.35 6.46 21.45
N MET A 13 -7.23 6.55 22.46
CA MET A 13 -8.63 6.96 22.30
C MET A 13 -8.81 8.46 22.10
N SER A 14 -7.81 9.30 22.41
CA SER A 14 -7.89 10.75 22.18
C SER A 14 -7.79 11.11 20.69
N GLY A 15 -7.15 10.25 19.89
CA GLY A 15 -6.85 10.51 18.48
C GLY A 15 -5.45 11.11 18.25
N GLU A 16 -4.75 11.51 19.32
CA GLU A 16 -3.39 12.07 19.27
C GLU A 16 -2.30 10.97 19.17
N GLY A 17 -2.70 9.70 19.25
CA GLY A 17 -1.78 8.57 19.27
C GLY A 17 -1.13 8.34 20.63
N ILE A 18 -0.08 7.49 20.64
CA ILE A 18 0.66 7.13 21.86
C ILE A 18 2.08 7.69 21.81
N GLY A 19 2.69 7.89 22.98
CA GLY A 19 4.08 8.32 23.07
C GLY A 19 5.07 7.26 22.57
N ARG A 20 6.26 7.71 22.14
CA ARG A 20 7.36 6.83 21.70
C ARG A 20 7.73 5.77 22.73
N GLU A 21 7.83 6.16 24.01
CA GLU A 21 8.17 5.25 25.11
C GLU A 21 7.13 4.13 25.25
N ASP A 22 5.84 4.48 25.17
CA ASP A 22 4.75 3.51 25.23
C ASP A 22 4.74 2.59 24.00
N ALA A 23 5.00 3.11 22.81
CA ALA A 23 5.13 2.29 21.60
C ALA A 23 6.28 1.26 21.73
N LEU A 24 7.44 1.67 22.23
CA LEU A 24 8.58 0.77 22.48
C LEU A 24 8.27 -0.26 23.58
N ALA A 25 7.56 0.15 24.63
CA ALA A 25 7.12 -0.76 25.67
C ALA A 25 6.15 -1.82 25.13
N ILE A 26 5.21 -1.45 24.24
CA ILE A 26 4.30 -2.40 23.57
C ILE A 26 5.09 -3.44 22.77
N LEU A 27 6.10 -3.04 22.01
CA LEU A 27 6.95 -3.95 21.23
C LEU A 27 7.75 -4.93 22.10
N SER A 28 7.92 -4.63 23.39
CA SER A 28 8.66 -5.45 24.35
C SER A 28 7.75 -6.32 25.23
N LEU A 29 6.43 -6.31 24.98
CA LEU A 29 5.48 -7.11 25.74
C LEU A 29 5.69 -8.61 25.51
N ARG A 30 5.42 -9.38 26.55
CA ARG A 30 5.36 -10.84 26.49
C ARG A 30 4.04 -11.30 25.88
N ASN A 31 4.00 -12.52 25.35
CA ASN A 31 2.80 -13.07 24.69
C ASN A 31 1.57 -13.18 25.61
N ASP A 32 1.75 -13.25 26.92
CA ASP A 32 0.66 -13.24 27.90
C ASP A 32 -0.14 -11.92 27.91
N ALA A 33 0.44 -10.83 27.42
CA ALA A 33 -0.19 -9.53 27.25
C ALA A 33 -1.01 -9.40 25.96
N LEU A 34 -0.94 -10.37 25.03
CA LEU A 34 -1.56 -10.28 23.71
C LEU A 34 -3.07 -10.00 23.78
N TRP A 35 -3.78 -10.71 24.65
CA TRP A 35 -5.23 -10.51 24.80
C TRP A 35 -5.58 -9.11 25.29
N ARG A 36 -4.76 -8.55 26.19
CA ARG A 36 -4.96 -7.19 26.68
C ARG A 36 -4.64 -6.15 25.61
N LEU A 37 -3.61 -6.38 24.79
CA LEU A 37 -3.29 -5.54 23.66
C LEU A 37 -4.46 -5.53 22.64
N LEU A 38 -5.01 -6.69 22.32
CA LEU A 38 -6.16 -6.81 21.41
C LEU A 38 -7.41 -6.11 21.93
N ASP A 39 -7.71 -6.20 23.24
CA ASP A 39 -8.83 -5.47 23.86
C ASP A 39 -8.67 -3.95 23.71
N VAL A 40 -7.46 -3.43 23.98
CA VAL A 40 -7.17 -2.00 23.83
C VAL A 40 -7.25 -1.55 22.38
N THR A 41 -6.63 -2.28 21.45
CA THR A 41 -6.63 -1.90 20.03
C THR A 41 -8.01 -2.05 19.38
N GLU A 42 -8.81 -3.02 19.81
CA GLU A 42 -10.19 -3.19 19.33
C GLU A 42 -11.08 -2.01 19.76
N ALA A 43 -10.95 -1.53 21.00
CA ALA A 43 -11.68 -0.35 21.46
C ALA A 43 -11.34 0.89 20.62
N VAL A 44 -10.04 1.08 20.30
CA VAL A 44 -9.57 2.18 19.44
C VAL A 44 -10.13 2.02 18.03
N ARG A 45 -9.99 0.83 17.42
CA ARG A 45 -10.52 0.53 16.08
C ARG A 45 -12.01 0.81 15.99
N ARG A 46 -12.83 0.32 16.94
CA ARG A 46 -14.28 0.57 16.99
C ARG A 46 -14.60 2.06 17.08
N ARG A 47 -13.88 2.80 17.93
CA ARG A 47 -14.11 4.24 18.13
C ARG A 47 -13.88 5.07 16.86
N PHE A 48 -12.91 4.70 16.03
CA PHE A 48 -12.54 5.48 14.84
C PHE A 48 -13.05 4.90 13.52
N LYS A 49 -13.33 3.61 13.45
CA LYS A 49 -13.69 2.89 12.21
C LYS A 49 -15.03 2.15 12.28
N GLY A 50 -15.71 2.11 13.43
CA GLY A 50 -16.98 1.38 13.59
C GLY A 50 -16.78 -0.12 13.37
N ASP A 51 -17.78 -0.84 12.86
CA ASP A 51 -17.67 -2.28 12.55
C ASP A 51 -17.67 -2.58 11.04
N GLY A 52 -17.59 -1.55 10.21
CA GLY A 52 -17.56 -1.68 8.76
C GLY A 52 -16.23 -2.24 8.26
N VAL A 53 -16.30 -3.16 7.29
CA VAL A 53 -15.14 -3.67 6.56
C VAL A 53 -15.21 -3.15 5.13
N ARG A 54 -14.08 -2.60 4.64
CA ARG A 54 -13.92 -2.21 3.23
C ARG A 54 -13.13 -3.29 2.51
N LEU A 55 -13.73 -3.87 1.47
CA LEU A 55 -13.09 -4.86 0.63
C LEU A 55 -12.35 -4.16 -0.52
N CYS A 56 -11.05 -4.43 -0.63
CA CYS A 56 -10.20 -3.98 -1.72
C CYS A 56 -9.70 -5.21 -2.50
N SER A 57 -9.74 -5.13 -3.82
CA SER A 57 -9.15 -6.14 -4.72
C SER A 57 -8.00 -5.52 -5.48
N ILE A 58 -7.05 -6.34 -5.90
CA ILE A 58 -5.82 -5.91 -6.56
C ILE A 58 -5.61 -6.72 -7.85
N VAL A 59 -5.08 -6.06 -8.88
CA VAL A 59 -4.50 -6.71 -10.06
C VAL A 59 -3.00 -6.46 -10.11
N ASN A 60 -2.22 -7.52 -10.32
CA ASN A 60 -0.82 -7.42 -10.71
C ASN A 60 -0.74 -7.10 -12.21
N ALA A 61 -0.79 -5.82 -12.54
CA ALA A 61 -0.90 -5.32 -13.91
C ALA A 61 0.41 -5.39 -14.70
N LYS A 62 1.57 -5.46 -14.05
CA LYS A 62 2.88 -5.64 -14.70
C LYS A 62 3.75 -6.48 -13.80
N SER A 63 4.34 -7.56 -14.32
CA SER A 63 4.93 -8.59 -13.48
C SER A 63 6.34 -8.99 -13.89
N GLY A 64 7.23 -9.08 -12.91
CA GLY A 64 8.58 -9.66 -13.04
C GLY A 64 9.53 -8.85 -13.91
N LEU A 65 9.27 -7.56 -14.10
CA LEU A 65 10.08 -6.63 -14.88
C LEU A 65 10.72 -5.54 -14.01
N CYS A 66 11.09 -5.90 -12.77
CA CYS A 66 11.74 -5.00 -11.82
C CYS A 66 13.26 -5.12 -11.89
N SER A 67 13.96 -3.98 -11.96
CA SER A 67 15.42 -3.90 -11.87
C SER A 67 15.94 -4.10 -10.44
N GLU A 68 15.09 -3.91 -9.44
CA GLU A 68 15.51 -3.76 -8.05
C GLU A 68 15.88 -5.10 -7.38
N ASP A 69 16.79 -5.01 -6.42
CA ASP A 69 17.33 -6.17 -5.71
C ASP A 69 16.72 -6.41 -4.32
N CYS A 70 15.51 -5.89 -4.07
CA CYS A 70 14.80 -6.02 -2.79
C CYS A 70 14.74 -7.48 -2.32
N SER A 71 15.38 -7.77 -1.18
CA SER A 71 15.65 -9.12 -0.69
C SER A 71 14.41 -9.96 -0.37
N PHE A 72 13.27 -9.31 -0.10
CA PHE A 72 11.99 -9.96 0.19
C PHE A 72 11.12 -10.19 -1.05
N CYS A 73 11.43 -9.55 -2.18
CA CYS A 73 10.50 -9.45 -3.30
C CYS A 73 10.68 -10.61 -4.29
N ALA A 74 9.62 -11.39 -4.50
CA ALA A 74 9.60 -12.46 -5.51
C ALA A 74 9.81 -11.94 -6.96
N GLN A 75 9.55 -10.64 -7.18
CA GLN A 75 9.72 -9.99 -8.48
C GLN A 75 11.05 -9.24 -8.62
N SER A 76 11.93 -9.31 -7.62
CA SER A 76 13.27 -8.74 -7.66
C SER A 76 14.08 -9.32 -8.82
N SER A 77 14.98 -8.52 -9.39
CA SER A 77 15.96 -8.95 -10.40
C SER A 77 16.86 -10.10 -9.92
N ARG A 78 17.01 -10.29 -8.60
CA ARG A 78 17.80 -11.37 -7.99
C ARG A 78 16.98 -12.59 -7.58
N SER A 79 15.66 -12.54 -7.70
CA SER A 79 14.78 -13.63 -7.29
C SER A 79 14.71 -14.74 -8.34
N GLY A 80 14.83 -16.00 -7.87
CA GLY A 80 14.62 -17.20 -8.68
C GLY A 80 13.19 -17.74 -8.60
N ALA A 81 12.24 -16.99 -8.04
CA ALA A 81 10.86 -17.44 -7.86
C ALA A 81 10.17 -17.70 -9.22
N GLY A 82 9.36 -18.76 -9.28
CA GLY A 82 8.57 -19.13 -10.45
C GLY A 82 7.36 -18.22 -10.65
N ILE A 83 7.58 -16.97 -11.06
CA ILE A 83 6.52 -15.99 -11.32
C ILE A 83 6.26 -15.80 -12.81
N GLY A 84 5.02 -15.49 -13.17
CA GLY A 84 4.68 -15.04 -14.51
C GLY A 84 5.35 -13.70 -14.82
N ARG A 85 5.98 -13.58 -15.99
CA ARG A 85 6.60 -12.33 -16.46
C ARG A 85 5.84 -11.81 -17.67
N TYR A 86 5.33 -10.59 -17.56
CA TYR A 86 4.53 -9.98 -18.62
C TYR A 86 4.56 -8.44 -18.52
N PRO A 87 4.44 -7.74 -19.66
CA PRO A 87 4.37 -6.28 -19.69
C PRO A 87 3.06 -5.78 -19.06
N LEU A 88 2.87 -4.45 -19.01
CA LEU A 88 1.61 -3.89 -18.52
C LEU A 88 0.41 -4.46 -19.30
N LEU A 89 -0.55 -5.01 -18.57
CA LEU A 89 -1.82 -5.50 -19.11
C LEU A 89 -2.52 -4.44 -19.96
N SER A 90 -3.37 -4.89 -20.88
CA SER A 90 -4.24 -3.98 -21.64
C SER A 90 -5.27 -3.31 -20.71
N GLY A 91 -5.79 -2.15 -21.12
CA GLY A 91 -6.84 -1.47 -20.38
C GLY A 91 -8.10 -2.33 -20.23
N GLU A 92 -8.42 -3.16 -21.22
CA GLU A 92 -9.53 -4.11 -21.17
C GLU A 92 -9.33 -5.22 -20.13
N GLU A 93 -8.12 -5.77 -20.02
CA GLU A 93 -7.82 -6.77 -19.00
C GLU A 93 -7.91 -6.17 -17.59
N ILE A 94 -7.35 -4.97 -17.38
CA ILE A 94 -7.43 -4.26 -16.09
C ILE A 94 -8.90 -3.99 -15.73
N PHE A 95 -9.70 -3.51 -16.70
CA PHE A 95 -11.12 -3.25 -16.48
C PHE A 95 -11.92 -4.53 -16.17
N ARG A 96 -11.63 -5.64 -16.86
CA ARG A 96 -12.28 -6.93 -16.60
C ARG A 96 -12.00 -7.45 -15.20
N GLU A 97 -10.76 -7.32 -14.71
CA GLU A 97 -10.40 -7.67 -13.34
C GLU A 97 -11.14 -6.80 -12.31
N ALA A 98 -11.28 -5.50 -12.59
CA ALA A 98 -12.04 -4.58 -11.76
C ALA A 98 -13.54 -4.90 -11.73
N ALA A 99 -14.13 -5.25 -12.88
CA ALA A 99 -15.53 -5.67 -12.97
C ALA A 99 -15.76 -6.94 -12.14
N GLY A 100 -14.90 -7.95 -12.29
CA GLY A 100 -14.97 -9.16 -11.47
C GLY A 100 -14.77 -8.87 -9.97
N ALA A 101 -13.92 -7.92 -9.60
CA ALA A 101 -13.77 -7.49 -8.21
C ALA A 101 -15.05 -6.86 -7.65
N LYS A 102 -15.73 -6.00 -8.43
CA LYS A 102 -17.02 -5.41 -8.06
C LYS A 102 -18.08 -6.48 -7.84
N GLU A 103 -18.16 -7.46 -8.74
CA GLU A 103 -19.10 -8.59 -8.60
C GLU A 103 -18.87 -9.39 -7.32
N ARG A 104 -17.61 -9.48 -6.86
CA ARG A 104 -17.24 -10.10 -5.58
C ARG A 104 -17.43 -9.18 -4.35
N GLY A 105 -18.00 -7.99 -4.53
CA GLY A 105 -18.31 -7.05 -3.45
C GLY A 105 -17.19 -6.09 -3.08
N ALA A 106 -16.14 -5.97 -3.90
CA ALA A 106 -15.10 -4.96 -3.69
C ALA A 106 -15.70 -3.54 -3.79
N ARG A 107 -15.18 -2.63 -2.94
CA ARG A 107 -15.46 -1.19 -3.00
C ARG A 107 -14.28 -0.40 -3.59
N GLU A 108 -13.11 -1.01 -3.57
CA GLU A 108 -11.85 -0.43 -4.04
C GLU A 108 -11.11 -1.43 -4.92
N PHE A 109 -10.42 -0.91 -5.94
CA PHE A 109 -9.61 -1.70 -6.86
C PHE A 109 -8.21 -1.09 -7.04
N SER A 110 -7.18 -1.90 -6.81
CA SER A 110 -5.77 -1.49 -6.88
C SER A 110 -5.10 -1.99 -8.15
N ILE A 111 -4.43 -1.09 -8.88
CA ILE A 111 -3.60 -1.44 -10.04
C ILE A 111 -2.13 -1.41 -9.58
N VAL A 112 -1.47 -2.56 -9.59
CA VAL A 112 -0.10 -2.70 -9.08
C VAL A 112 0.85 -3.13 -10.17
N ALA A 113 2.03 -2.52 -10.23
CA ALA A 113 3.02 -2.77 -11.25
C ALA A 113 4.40 -3.04 -10.64
N SER A 114 5.12 -4.00 -11.20
CA SER A 114 6.54 -4.24 -10.89
C SER A 114 7.41 -3.11 -11.42
N GLY A 115 8.48 -2.78 -10.69
CA GLY A 115 9.48 -1.80 -11.10
C GLY A 115 9.71 -0.74 -10.03
N LEU A 116 10.87 -0.06 -10.10
CA LEU A 116 11.16 1.09 -9.24
C LEU A 116 10.23 2.27 -9.54
N ALA A 117 9.86 2.48 -10.81
CA ALA A 117 9.08 3.62 -11.27
C ALA A 117 8.34 3.32 -12.58
N MET A 118 7.15 3.91 -12.75
CA MET A 118 6.43 3.89 -14.03
C MET A 118 6.82 5.09 -14.90
N ARG A 119 7.93 4.96 -15.65
CA ARG A 119 8.47 6.04 -16.48
C ARG A 119 7.86 6.14 -17.88
N ASN A 120 7.25 5.07 -18.38
CA ASN A 120 6.69 5.03 -19.72
C ASN A 120 5.36 5.80 -19.76
N ARG A 121 5.28 6.84 -20.60
CA ARG A 121 4.11 7.72 -20.70
C ARG A 121 2.87 7.01 -21.23
N GLU A 122 3.03 6.05 -22.15
CA GLU A 122 1.92 5.25 -22.67
C GLU A 122 1.38 4.28 -21.61
N GLU A 123 2.26 3.68 -20.80
CA GLU A 123 1.88 2.86 -19.65
C GLU A 123 1.09 3.69 -18.62
N LEU A 124 1.60 4.87 -18.26
CA LEU A 124 0.91 5.77 -17.32
C LEU A 124 -0.45 6.24 -17.88
N THR A 125 -0.51 6.58 -19.17
CA THR A 125 -1.76 6.98 -19.83
C THR A 125 -2.78 5.84 -19.78
N ARG A 126 -2.36 4.61 -20.09
CA ARG A 126 -3.22 3.42 -20.00
C ARG A 126 -3.74 3.18 -18.60
N VAL A 127 -2.90 3.34 -17.57
CA VAL A 127 -3.35 3.23 -16.17
C VAL A 127 -4.35 4.34 -15.83
N GLY A 128 -4.08 5.58 -16.27
CA GLY A 128 -5.00 6.71 -16.09
C GLY A 128 -6.36 6.48 -16.75
N ASP A 129 -6.38 5.96 -17.98
CA ASP A 129 -7.62 5.64 -18.68
C ASP A 129 -8.39 4.50 -17.99
N ALA A 130 -7.69 3.47 -17.52
CA ALA A 130 -8.30 2.41 -16.73
C ALA A 130 -8.89 2.95 -15.41
N VAL A 131 -8.17 3.83 -14.71
CA VAL A 131 -8.63 4.50 -13.48
C VAL A 131 -9.92 5.27 -13.73
N GLU A 132 -9.95 6.11 -14.78
CA GLU A 132 -11.14 6.89 -15.12
C GLU A 132 -12.32 5.98 -15.43
N ARG A 133 -12.10 4.99 -16.29
CA ARG A 133 -13.13 4.06 -16.73
C ARG A 133 -13.71 3.21 -15.61
N ILE A 134 -12.86 2.69 -14.73
CA ILE A 134 -13.30 1.92 -13.54
C ILE A 134 -14.17 2.80 -12.64
N ARG A 135 -13.75 4.05 -12.40
CA ARG A 135 -14.53 4.99 -11.58
C ARG A 135 -15.88 5.30 -12.23
N THR A 136 -15.92 5.62 -13.52
CA THR A 136 -17.14 6.10 -14.19
C THR A 136 -18.12 4.97 -14.49
N GLU A 137 -17.65 3.80 -14.93
CA GLU A 137 -18.51 2.69 -15.34
C GLU A 137 -18.79 1.71 -14.18
N LEU A 138 -17.83 1.50 -13.28
CA LEU A 138 -17.98 0.55 -12.17
C LEU A 138 -18.27 1.24 -10.83
N GLY A 139 -18.00 2.53 -10.68
CA GLY A 139 -18.21 3.24 -9.40
C GLY A 139 -17.31 2.73 -8.28
N LEU A 140 -16.20 2.07 -8.62
CA LEU A 140 -15.18 1.66 -7.66
C LEU A 140 -14.23 2.82 -7.37
N GLU A 141 -13.78 2.93 -6.13
CA GLU A 141 -12.60 3.72 -5.82
C GLU A 141 -11.35 3.00 -6.36
N THR A 142 -10.35 3.77 -6.78
CA THR A 142 -9.11 3.20 -7.34
C THR A 142 -7.89 3.68 -6.59
N CYS A 143 -6.95 2.76 -6.38
CA CYS A 143 -5.62 3.08 -5.87
C CYS A 143 -4.55 2.43 -6.74
N VAL A 144 -3.30 2.86 -6.62
CA VAL A 144 -2.21 2.31 -7.41
C VAL A 144 -0.95 2.08 -6.59
N SER A 145 -0.13 1.11 -7.00
CA SER A 145 1.24 0.92 -6.51
C SER A 145 2.15 0.76 -7.73
N LEU A 146 2.74 1.86 -8.19
CA LEU A 146 3.48 1.94 -9.46
C LEU A 146 4.98 2.22 -9.27
N GLY A 147 5.48 2.09 -8.03
CA GLY A 147 6.80 2.54 -7.63
C GLY A 147 6.82 4.04 -7.33
N THR A 148 7.94 4.69 -7.62
CA THR A 148 8.09 6.14 -7.51
C THR A 148 7.40 6.84 -8.68
N LEU A 149 6.74 7.97 -8.39
CA LEU A 149 6.06 8.82 -9.37
C LEU A 149 6.47 10.28 -9.10
N PRO A 150 6.81 11.06 -10.14
CA PRO A 150 6.97 12.51 -9.96
C PRO A 150 5.61 13.16 -9.65
N PRO A 151 5.58 14.33 -8.97
CA PRO A 151 4.32 15.01 -8.62
C PRO A 151 3.38 15.22 -9.81
N SER A 152 3.92 15.53 -10.99
CA SER A 152 3.12 15.70 -12.22
C SER A 152 2.38 14.44 -12.64
N ASP A 153 2.94 13.26 -12.38
CA ASP A 153 2.31 11.98 -12.72
C ASP A 153 1.25 11.60 -11.68
N VAL A 154 1.46 11.98 -10.41
CA VAL A 154 0.45 11.86 -9.35
C VAL A 154 -0.75 12.77 -9.66
N GLU A 155 -0.49 14.06 -9.96
CA GLU A 155 -1.52 15.03 -10.37
C GLU A 155 -2.30 14.56 -11.60
N TYR A 156 -1.60 14.00 -12.59
CA TYR A 156 -2.23 13.40 -13.75
C TYR A 156 -3.20 12.29 -13.32
N LEU A 157 -2.76 11.30 -12.53
CA LEU A 157 -3.64 10.20 -12.10
C LEU A 157 -4.81 10.67 -11.24
N LEU A 158 -4.59 11.65 -10.35
CA LEU A 158 -5.66 12.29 -9.57
C LEU A 158 -6.70 12.94 -10.49
N SER A 159 -6.27 13.61 -11.57
CA SER A 159 -7.18 14.19 -12.56
C SER A 159 -8.05 13.14 -13.28
N ARG A 160 -7.54 11.90 -13.41
CA ARG A 160 -8.31 10.75 -13.94
C ARG A 160 -9.24 10.14 -12.91
N GLY A 161 -9.13 10.52 -11.64
CA GLY A 161 -10.00 10.04 -10.56
C GLY A 161 -9.38 9.04 -9.60
N LEU A 162 -8.05 8.93 -9.60
CA LEU A 162 -7.35 8.13 -8.61
C LEU A 162 -7.65 8.63 -7.19
N ARG A 163 -7.86 7.71 -6.25
CA ARG A 163 -8.06 8.04 -4.84
C ARG A 163 -6.75 8.13 -4.06
N SER A 164 -5.84 7.19 -4.27
CA SER A 164 -4.60 7.12 -3.49
C SER A 164 -3.47 6.39 -4.23
N VAL A 165 -2.25 6.72 -3.85
CA VAL A 165 -1.01 6.05 -4.27
C VAL A 165 -0.46 5.30 -3.05
N HIS A 166 -0.03 4.07 -3.26
CA HIS A 166 0.64 3.25 -2.27
C HIS A 166 2.14 3.29 -2.55
N HIS A 167 2.91 3.66 -1.52
CA HIS A 167 4.37 3.62 -1.56
C HIS A 167 4.88 3.32 -0.15
N ASN A 168 5.55 2.18 0.02
CA ASN A 168 6.08 1.76 1.30
C ASN A 168 7.53 2.24 1.43
N LEU A 169 7.94 2.62 2.65
CA LEU A 169 9.36 2.83 2.98
C LEU A 169 10.10 1.51 3.28
N GLU A 170 9.34 0.42 3.36
CA GLU A 170 9.73 -0.99 3.64
C GLU A 170 10.41 -1.27 4.99
N THR A 171 11.31 -0.42 5.46
CA THR A 171 12.01 -0.58 6.73
C THR A 171 12.53 0.77 7.26
N SER A 172 13.29 0.78 8.36
CA SER A 172 13.95 2.00 8.82
C SER A 172 15.11 2.37 7.90
N ARG A 173 15.35 3.67 7.71
CA ARG A 173 16.49 4.23 6.97
C ARG A 173 17.82 3.54 7.25
N SER A 174 18.12 3.27 8.52
CA SER A 174 19.37 2.63 8.96
C SER A 174 19.50 1.15 8.59
N PHE A 175 18.40 0.47 8.26
CA PHE A 175 18.37 -0.94 7.90
C PHE A 175 18.17 -1.17 6.40
N PHE A 176 17.67 -0.17 5.68
CA PHE A 176 17.36 -0.24 4.25
C PHE A 176 18.50 -0.78 3.37
N PRO A 177 19.79 -0.43 3.58
CA PRO A 177 20.89 -0.99 2.78
C PRO A 177 21.09 -2.52 2.91
N LYS A 178 20.44 -3.16 3.89
CA LYS A 178 20.39 -4.64 4.01
C LYS A 178 19.22 -5.26 3.25
N VAL A 179 18.27 -4.43 2.81
CA VAL A 179 17.03 -4.84 2.14
C VAL A 179 17.16 -4.63 0.63
N CYS A 180 17.63 -3.46 0.20
CA CYS A 180 17.84 -3.11 -1.19
C CYS A 180 19.12 -2.27 -1.33
N THR A 181 19.87 -2.50 -2.40
CA THR A 181 21.11 -1.77 -2.72
C THR A 181 21.05 -1.05 -4.06
N THR A 182 19.98 -1.25 -4.84
CA THR A 182 19.82 -0.66 -6.18
C THR A 182 19.18 0.73 -6.20
N HIS A 183 18.55 1.17 -5.11
CA HIS A 183 18.10 2.56 -4.90
C HIS A 183 18.29 2.99 -3.45
N ASP A 184 18.22 4.30 -3.20
CA ASP A 184 18.39 4.89 -1.88
C ASP A 184 17.06 5.07 -1.14
N TYR A 185 17.07 4.96 0.20
CA TYR A 185 15.89 5.18 1.04
C TYR A 185 15.26 6.58 0.85
N GLU A 186 16.06 7.60 0.52
CA GLU A 186 15.53 8.93 0.25
C GLU A 186 14.65 8.99 -1.00
N GLU A 187 14.80 8.06 -1.96
CA GLU A 187 13.91 7.98 -3.12
C GLU A 187 12.49 7.61 -2.68
N ASP A 188 12.34 6.65 -1.75
CA ASP A 188 11.04 6.27 -1.19
C ASP A 188 10.44 7.40 -0.35
N VAL A 189 11.26 8.09 0.45
CA VAL A 189 10.83 9.27 1.23
C VAL A 189 10.36 10.39 0.31
N ALA A 190 11.07 10.63 -0.80
CA ALA A 190 10.66 11.63 -1.79
C ALA A 190 9.32 11.25 -2.44
N ALA A 191 9.12 9.97 -2.77
CA ALA A 191 7.87 9.48 -3.33
C ALA A 191 6.68 9.61 -2.37
N VAL A 192 6.87 9.35 -1.07
CA VAL A 192 5.81 9.52 -0.06
C VAL A 192 5.45 11.00 0.19
N ARG A 193 6.38 11.92 -0.06
CA ARG A 193 6.17 13.36 0.11
C ARG A 193 5.52 14.05 -1.09
N ALA A 194 5.65 13.47 -2.28
CA ALA A 194 5.09 13.97 -3.53
C ALA A 194 3.56 13.90 -3.52
#